data_AF-A0A8T5P0N3-F1
#
_entry.id   AF-A0A8T5P0N3-F1
#
_cell.length_a   1.000
_cell.length_b   1.000
_cell.length_c   1.000
_cell.angle_alpha   90.00
_cell.angle_beta   90.00
_cell.angle_gamma   90.00
#
_symmetry.space_group_name_H-M   'P 1'
#
loop_
_entity.id
_entity.type
_entity.pdbx_description
1 polymer ?
#
loop_
_entity_poly.entity_id
_entity_poly.type
_entity_poly.pdbx_seq_one_letter_code
_entity_poly.pdbx_strand_id
1 'polypeptide(L)'
;IMERTKAMHERGFPMEVLTVDNHCDGPYVYFRLLKEDPKRAKDVFELLQMNQGNSSGIGIGCVSWDGSVHADQFWRHYSFGNVKEKKFSEIWTDTSNELMKGLKNRKALIKANADRCAKCKWFDICNGNFRVRAEAIYGNVWADDPACYLTKEEIGYDEQK
;
A
#
# COMPACT_ATOMS: atom_id res chain seq x y z
N ILE A 1 2.59 -18.32 -1.13
CA ILE A 1 1.75 -18.19 -2.35
C ILE A 1 2.55 -18.57 -3.60
N MET A 2 3.63 -17.86 -3.92
CA MET A 2 4.44 -18.07 -5.14
C MET A 2 4.86 -19.53 -5.40
N GLU A 3 5.37 -20.25 -4.38
CA GLU A 3 5.77 -21.67 -4.54
C GLU A 3 4.60 -22.57 -4.91
N ARG A 4 3.43 -22.36 -4.30
CA ARG A 4 2.23 -23.13 -4.63
C ARG A 4 1.74 -22.81 -6.03
N THR A 5 1.80 -21.54 -6.43
CA THR A 5 1.48 -21.12 -7.79
C THR A 5 2.41 -21.79 -8.80
N LYS A 6 3.73 -21.77 -8.57
CA LYS A 6 4.72 -22.45 -9.42
C LYS A 6 4.46 -23.95 -9.52
N ALA A 7 4.21 -24.62 -8.39
CA ALA A 7 3.91 -26.04 -8.37
C ALA A 7 2.63 -26.41 -9.15
N MET A 8 1.64 -25.52 -9.21
CA MET A 8 0.44 -25.71 -10.04
C MET A 8 0.78 -25.62 -11.53
N HIS A 9 1.58 -24.62 -11.92
CA HIS A 9 2.06 -24.47 -13.30
C HIS A 9 2.88 -25.68 -13.76
N GLU A 10 3.80 -26.17 -12.91
CA GLU A 10 4.60 -27.37 -13.19
C GLU A 10 3.74 -28.63 -13.37
N ARG A 11 2.57 -28.69 -12.75
CA ARG A 11 1.58 -29.77 -12.91
C ARG A 11 0.66 -29.57 -14.13
N GLY A 12 0.90 -28.56 -14.95
CA GLY A 12 0.10 -28.26 -16.13
C GLY A 12 -1.19 -27.48 -15.85
N PHE A 13 -1.33 -26.89 -14.67
CA PHE A 13 -2.47 -26.02 -14.33
C PHE A 13 -2.02 -24.55 -14.38
N PRO A 14 -2.32 -23.80 -15.46
CA PRO A 14 -1.90 -22.41 -15.62
C PRO A 14 -2.77 -21.47 -14.76
N MET A 15 -2.56 -21.52 -13.44
CA MET A 15 -3.31 -20.70 -12.48
C MET A 15 -2.73 -19.30 -12.38
N GLU A 16 -3.59 -18.29 -12.42
CA GLU A 16 -3.24 -16.91 -12.10
C GLU A 16 -3.67 -16.59 -10.67
N VAL A 17 -2.73 -16.08 -9.86
CA VAL A 17 -3.01 -15.65 -8.49
C VAL A 17 -2.78 -14.16 -8.39
N LEU A 18 -3.85 -13.42 -8.12
CA LEU A 18 -3.80 -12.00 -7.88
C LEU A 18 -3.70 -11.74 -6.37
N THR A 19 -2.64 -11.07 -5.95
CA THR A 19 -2.52 -10.52 -4.60
C THR A 19 -3.06 -9.10 -4.58
N VAL A 20 -4.06 -8.81 -3.75
CA VAL A 20 -4.74 -7.50 -3.70
C VAL A 20 -4.54 -6.87 -2.32
N ASP A 21 -4.39 -5.56 -2.29
CA ASP A 21 -4.31 -4.70 -1.09
C ASP A 21 -3.22 -5.02 -0.07
N ASN A 22 -2.16 -5.71 -0.46
CA ASN A 22 -1.00 -5.91 0.40
C ASN A 22 0.29 -5.52 -0.32
N HIS A 23 0.64 -4.24 -0.24
CA HIS A 23 1.74 -3.67 -1.03
C HIS A 23 3.13 -4.17 -0.60
N CYS A 24 3.26 -4.84 0.55
CA CYS A 24 4.50 -5.53 0.92
C CYS A 24 4.78 -6.78 0.05
N ASP A 25 3.76 -7.27 -0.69
CA ASP A 25 3.93 -8.37 -1.64
C ASP A 25 4.89 -8.01 -2.77
N GLY A 26 4.96 -6.74 -3.19
CA GLY A 26 5.92 -6.26 -4.19
C GLY A 26 7.38 -6.49 -3.78
N PRO A 27 7.82 -5.92 -2.64
CA PRO A 27 9.13 -6.24 -2.05
C PRO A 27 9.37 -7.74 -1.87
N TYR A 28 8.37 -8.51 -1.45
CA TYR A 28 8.50 -9.95 -1.31
C TYR A 28 8.79 -10.66 -2.65
N VAL A 29 8.08 -10.29 -3.72
CA VAL A 29 8.33 -10.80 -5.07
C VAL A 29 9.77 -10.48 -5.51
N TYR A 30 10.25 -9.26 -5.24
CA TYR A 30 11.63 -8.88 -5.54
C TYR A 30 12.65 -9.78 -4.81
N PHE A 31 12.45 -10.06 -3.51
CA PHE A 31 13.34 -10.96 -2.77
C PHE A 31 13.39 -12.38 -3.34
N ARG A 32 12.25 -12.87 -3.81
CA ARG A 32 12.18 -14.20 -4.44
C ARG A 32 12.93 -14.20 -5.76
N LEU A 33 12.73 -13.19 -6.60
CA LEU A 33 13.43 -13.06 -7.87
C LEU A 33 14.93 -12.86 -7.71
N LEU A 34 15.40 -12.16 -6.68
CA LEU A 34 16.83 -12.06 -6.41
C LEU A 34 17.52 -13.42 -6.24
N LYS A 35 16.81 -14.44 -5.76
CA LYS A 35 17.34 -15.80 -5.60
C LYS A 35 17.20 -16.65 -6.87
N GLU A 36 16.21 -16.36 -7.71
CA GLU A 36 15.83 -17.20 -8.84
C GLU A 36 16.31 -16.65 -10.19
N ASP A 37 16.20 -15.34 -10.41
CA ASP A 37 16.60 -14.62 -11.62
C ASP A 37 16.96 -13.15 -11.27
N PRO A 38 18.23 -12.87 -10.92
CA PRO A 38 18.67 -11.52 -10.52
C PRO A 38 18.50 -10.46 -11.62
N LYS A 39 18.54 -10.85 -12.90
CA LYS A 39 18.36 -9.91 -14.01
C LYS A 39 16.92 -9.43 -14.05
N ARG A 40 15.96 -10.35 -13.98
CA ARG A 40 14.53 -10.01 -13.91
C ARG A 40 14.15 -9.29 -12.61
N ALA A 41 14.84 -9.59 -11.51
CA ALA A 41 14.65 -8.88 -10.25
C ALA A 41 14.90 -7.37 -10.40
N LYS A 42 15.93 -6.98 -11.17
CA LYS A 42 16.22 -5.56 -11.45
C LYS A 42 15.05 -4.88 -12.18
N ASP A 43 14.56 -5.50 -13.24
CA ASP A 43 13.43 -4.95 -14.02
C ASP A 43 12.18 -4.80 -13.14
N VAL A 44 11.89 -5.80 -12.29
CA VAL A 44 10.76 -5.75 -11.35
C VAL A 44 10.94 -4.65 -10.31
N PHE A 45 12.16 -4.43 -9.81
CA PHE A 45 12.44 -3.35 -8.87
C PHE A 45 12.17 -1.98 -9.49
N GLU A 46 12.61 -1.74 -10.73
CA GLU A 46 12.34 -0.50 -11.46
C GLU A 46 10.83 -0.27 -11.63
N LEU A 47 10.07 -1.30 -12.02
CA LEU A 47 8.61 -1.23 -12.12
C LEU A 47 7.93 -0.92 -10.78
N LEU A 48 8.39 -1.53 -9.70
CA LEU A 48 7.88 -1.27 -8.35
C LEU A 48 8.15 0.18 -7.91
N GLN A 49 9.31 0.73 -8.23
CA GLN A 49 9.63 2.14 -7.95
C GLN A 49 8.74 3.11 -8.74
N MET A 50 8.41 2.78 -10.00
CA MET A 50 7.48 3.57 -10.80
C MET A 50 6.05 3.53 -10.23
N ASN A 51 5.62 2.39 -9.71
CA ASN A 51 4.27 2.22 -9.16
C ASN A 51 4.04 2.93 -7.80
N GLN A 52 5.08 3.07 -6.98
CA GLN A 52 5.05 3.82 -5.70
C GLN A 52 4.04 3.31 -4.64
N GLY A 53 3.54 2.08 -4.77
CA GLY A 53 2.80 1.40 -3.70
C GLY A 53 1.38 1.92 -3.49
N ASN A 54 0.93 1.94 -2.23
CA ASN A 54 -0.44 2.33 -1.89
C ASN A 54 -0.71 3.79 -2.27
N SER A 55 -1.82 4.05 -2.97
CA SER A 55 -2.17 5.38 -3.49
C SER A 55 -3.54 5.90 -3.01
N SER A 56 -4.10 5.30 -1.95
CA SER A 56 -5.36 5.75 -1.34
C SER A 56 -5.27 7.21 -0.91
N GLY A 57 -6.19 8.05 -1.39
CA GLY A 57 -6.20 9.49 -1.12
C GLY A 57 -5.17 10.32 -1.89
N ILE A 58 -4.39 9.69 -2.77
CA ILE A 58 -3.36 10.32 -3.61
C ILE A 58 -3.76 10.20 -5.08
N GLY A 59 -3.55 9.01 -5.67
CA GLY A 59 -3.90 8.69 -7.06
C GLY A 59 -5.11 7.77 -7.19
N ILE A 60 -5.58 7.18 -6.09
CA ILE A 60 -6.81 6.39 -6.02
C ILE A 60 -7.81 7.14 -5.16
N GLY A 61 -9.04 7.23 -5.67
CA GLY A 61 -10.24 7.64 -4.95
C GLY A 61 -11.43 6.81 -5.43
N CYS A 62 -12.44 6.65 -4.58
CA CYS A 62 -13.63 5.85 -4.89
C CYS A 62 -14.88 6.72 -4.76
N VAL A 63 -15.72 6.75 -5.80
CA VAL A 63 -17.05 7.36 -5.75
C VAL A 63 -18.08 6.24 -5.63
N SER A 64 -18.78 6.19 -4.51
CA SER A 64 -19.84 5.22 -4.24
C SER A 64 -21.08 5.48 -5.09
N TRP A 65 -21.97 4.48 -5.20
CA TRP A 65 -23.21 4.55 -6.00
C TRP A 65 -24.15 5.71 -5.58
N ASP A 66 -24.06 6.14 -4.32
CA ASP A 66 -24.84 7.23 -3.75
C ASP A 66 -24.20 8.62 -4.00
N GLY A 67 -22.97 8.64 -4.54
CA GLY A 67 -22.17 9.82 -4.82
C GLY A 67 -21.10 10.12 -3.75
N SER A 68 -21.06 9.36 -2.65
CA SER A 68 -20.08 9.56 -1.57
C SER A 68 -18.65 9.30 -2.03
N VAL A 69 -17.69 10.16 -1.66
CA VAL A 69 -16.28 10.08 -2.09
C VAL A 69 -15.42 9.53 -0.97
N HIS A 70 -14.69 8.44 -1.22
CA HIS A 70 -13.82 7.75 -0.28
C HIS A 70 -12.37 7.72 -0.78
N ALA A 71 -11.43 7.42 0.14
CA ALA A 71 -10.00 7.33 -0.18
C ALA A 71 -9.69 6.15 -1.12
N ASP A 72 -10.45 5.07 -0.99
CA ASP A 72 -10.40 3.86 -1.80
C ASP A 72 -11.70 3.06 -1.60
N GLN A 73 -11.79 1.88 -2.23
CA GLN A 73 -12.99 1.05 -2.23
C GLN A 73 -13.27 0.35 -0.88
N PHE A 74 -12.32 0.31 0.05
CA PHE A 74 -12.46 -0.38 1.34
C PHE A 74 -12.65 0.59 2.51
N TRP A 75 -12.25 1.85 2.38
CA TRP A 75 -12.40 2.88 3.40
C TRP A 75 -13.81 3.49 3.45
N ARG A 76 -14.82 2.62 3.57
CA ARG A 76 -16.23 2.97 3.33
C ARG A 76 -16.89 3.71 4.49
N HIS A 77 -16.34 3.65 5.70
CA HIS A 77 -16.90 4.33 6.87
C HIS A 77 -16.60 5.83 6.91
N TYR A 78 -15.67 6.31 6.07
CA TYR A 78 -15.31 7.73 6.02
C TYR A 78 -15.51 8.30 4.61
N SER A 79 -16.33 9.35 4.50
CA SER A 79 -16.55 10.07 3.24
C SER A 79 -15.94 11.47 3.32
N PHE A 80 -15.29 11.91 2.23
CA PHE A 80 -14.76 13.27 2.08
C PHE A 80 -15.82 14.26 1.56
N GLY A 81 -16.99 13.76 1.14
CA GLY A 81 -18.07 14.57 0.58
C GLY A 81 -18.90 13.77 -0.43
N ASN A 82 -19.85 14.42 -1.09
CA ASN A 82 -20.69 13.79 -2.11
C ASN A 82 -20.65 14.57 -3.42
N VAL A 83 -20.43 13.89 -4.55
CA VAL A 83 -20.34 14.53 -5.88
C VAL A 83 -21.67 15.13 -6.37
N LYS A 84 -22.79 14.77 -5.74
CA LYS A 84 -24.10 15.38 -5.99
C LYS A 84 -24.23 16.76 -5.36
N GLU A 85 -23.37 17.09 -4.38
CA GLU A 85 -23.40 18.34 -3.62
C GLU A 85 -22.27 19.29 -4.04
N LYS A 86 -21.06 18.75 -4.25
CA LYS A 86 -19.85 19.52 -4.57
C LYS A 86 -19.10 18.86 -5.72
N LYS A 87 -18.38 19.64 -6.55
CA LYS A 87 -17.56 19.07 -7.63
C LYS A 87 -16.49 18.14 -7.04
N PHE A 88 -16.26 17.01 -7.69
CA PHE A 88 -15.23 16.06 -7.26
C PHE A 88 -13.86 16.72 -7.09
N SER A 89 -13.46 17.62 -8.01
CA SER A 89 -12.19 18.35 -7.92
C SER A 89 -12.06 19.12 -6.60
N GLU A 90 -13.14 19.77 -6.16
CA GLU A 90 -13.15 20.56 -4.93
C GLU A 90 -13.26 19.69 -3.67
N ILE A 91 -13.74 18.46 -3.76
CA ILE A 91 -13.70 17.48 -2.66
C ILE A 91 -12.28 16.91 -2.56
N TRP A 92 -11.72 16.49 -3.70
CA TRP A 92 -10.47 15.76 -3.76
C TRP A 92 -9.24 16.60 -3.44
N THR A 93 -9.29 17.91 -3.71
CA THR A 93 -8.20 18.84 -3.37
C THR A 93 -8.38 19.52 -2.02
N ASP A 94 -9.48 19.25 -1.31
CA ASP A 94 -9.78 19.90 -0.03
C ASP A 94 -8.92 19.33 1.11
N THR A 95 -7.88 20.07 1.50
CA THR A 95 -7.01 19.71 2.61
C THR A 95 -7.42 20.37 3.93
N SER A 96 -8.62 20.97 4.02
CA SER A 96 -9.19 21.37 5.33
C SER A 96 -9.62 20.13 6.13
N ASN A 97 -9.89 19.02 5.44
CA ASN A 97 -10.07 17.72 6.05
C ASN A 97 -8.70 17.13 6.46
N GLU A 98 -8.49 16.92 7.76
CA GLU A 98 -7.21 16.44 8.29
C GLU A 98 -6.81 15.05 7.78
N LEU A 99 -7.78 14.16 7.51
CA LEU A 99 -7.47 12.85 6.91
C LEU A 99 -7.00 13.01 5.46
N MET A 100 -7.70 13.81 4.64
CA MET A 100 -7.28 14.07 3.26
C MET A 100 -5.89 14.70 3.20
N LYS A 101 -5.65 15.73 4.02
CA LYS A 101 -4.35 16.38 4.18
C LYS A 101 -3.27 15.37 4.59
N GLY A 102 -3.61 14.49 5.54
CA GLY A 102 -2.72 13.43 6.00
C GLY A 102 -2.40 12.39 4.92
N LEU A 103 -3.39 11.96 4.13
CA LEU A 103 -3.18 10.99 3.04
C LEU A 103 -2.27 11.56 1.96
N LYS A 104 -2.45 12.84 1.58
CA LYS A 104 -1.58 13.52 0.61
C LYS A 104 -0.14 13.72 1.13
N ASN A 105 0.07 13.80 2.45
CA ASN A 105 1.39 13.92 3.08
C ASN A 105 1.75 12.72 3.97
N ARG A 106 1.27 11.52 3.63
CA ARG A 106 1.33 10.35 4.51
C ARG A 106 2.74 9.93 4.90
N LYS A 107 3.74 10.13 4.03
CA LYS A 107 5.11 9.65 4.26
C LYS A 107 5.69 10.20 5.56
N ALA A 108 5.56 11.51 5.80
CA ALA A 108 6.04 12.15 7.01
C ALA A 108 5.27 11.67 8.25
N LEU A 109 3.95 11.56 8.15
CA LEU A 109 3.10 11.12 9.25
C LEU A 109 3.39 9.67 9.67
N ILE A 110 3.57 8.77 8.71
CA ILE A 110 3.89 7.37 9.00
C ILE A 110 5.28 7.27 9.62
N LYS A 111 6.29 7.97 9.09
CA LYS A 111 7.63 7.98 9.68
C LYS A 111 7.65 8.48 11.13
N ALA A 112 6.74 9.37 11.50
CA ALA A 112 6.64 9.90 12.86
C ALA A 112 5.83 9.00 13.82
N ASN A 113 4.95 8.11 13.31
CA ASN A 113 3.97 7.41 14.12
C ASN A 113 4.04 5.87 14.03
N ALA A 114 4.79 5.32 13.09
CA ALA A 114 5.03 3.90 12.93
C ALA A 114 6.43 3.53 13.41
N ASP A 115 6.64 2.30 13.87
CA ASP A 115 7.97 1.82 14.26
C ASP A 115 8.67 1.14 13.07
N ARG A 116 8.01 0.14 12.48
CA ARG A 116 8.63 -0.70 11.46
C ARG A 116 8.74 0.03 10.12
N CYS A 117 7.67 0.68 9.70
CA CYS A 117 7.61 1.41 8.43
C CYS A 117 8.58 2.61 8.42
N ALA A 118 8.80 3.26 9.57
CA ALA A 118 9.72 4.38 9.69
C ALA A 118 11.17 3.99 9.36
N LYS A 119 11.55 2.74 9.66
CA LYS A 119 12.88 2.17 9.44
C LYS A 119 12.97 1.23 8.24
N CYS A 120 11.92 1.16 7.42
CA CYS A 120 11.82 0.19 6.35
C CYS A 120 12.49 0.70 5.06
N LYS A 121 13.46 -0.05 4.52
CA LYS A 121 14.08 0.28 3.22
C LYS A 121 13.13 0.19 2.02
N TRP A 122 11.99 -0.49 2.17
CA TRP A 122 10.96 -0.64 1.14
C TRP A 122 9.87 0.43 1.21
N PHE A 123 10.01 1.41 2.10
CA PHE A 123 8.96 2.38 2.38
C PHE A 123 8.51 3.14 1.13
N ASP A 124 9.42 3.51 0.22
CA ASP A 124 9.07 4.23 -1.01
C ASP A 124 8.40 3.34 -2.07
N ILE A 125 8.56 2.01 -1.98
CA ILE A 125 7.90 1.04 -2.88
C ILE A 125 6.52 0.65 -2.35
N CYS A 126 6.39 0.46 -1.03
CA CYS A 126 5.15 0.01 -0.40
C CYS A 126 4.22 1.19 -0.03
N ASN A 127 4.80 2.36 0.22
CA ASN A 127 4.16 3.59 0.69
C ASN A 127 3.39 3.42 2.01
N GLY A 128 3.93 2.56 2.87
CA GLY A 128 3.31 2.20 4.13
C GLY A 128 2.11 1.27 3.99
N ASN A 129 1.81 0.67 2.83
CA ASN A 129 0.71 -0.30 2.72
C ASN A 129 -0.67 0.33 3.07
N PHE A 130 -1.62 -0.45 3.59
CA PHE A 130 -3.02 -0.05 3.69
C PHE A 130 -3.34 0.64 5.02
N ARG A 131 -3.74 1.92 4.94
CA ARG A 131 -3.89 2.76 6.13
C ARG A 131 -5.17 2.47 6.92
N VAL A 132 -6.25 2.14 6.22
CA VAL A 132 -7.51 1.76 6.89
C VAL A 132 -7.37 0.51 7.76
N ARG A 133 -6.45 -0.41 7.45
CA ARG A 133 -6.13 -1.53 8.34
C ARG A 133 -5.47 -1.06 9.63
N ALA A 134 -4.51 -0.14 9.53
CA ALA A 134 -3.85 0.44 10.71
C ALA A 134 -4.87 1.20 11.58
N GLU A 135 -5.77 1.95 10.97
CA GLU A 135 -6.89 2.60 11.66
C GLU A 135 -7.79 1.58 12.38
N ALA A 136 -8.24 0.54 11.67
CA ALA A 136 -9.18 -0.44 12.20
C ALA A 136 -8.62 -1.23 13.40
N ILE A 137 -7.32 -1.52 13.41
CA ILE A 137 -6.68 -2.31 14.48
C ILE A 137 -6.15 -1.43 15.62
N TYR A 138 -5.56 -0.27 15.32
CA TYR A 138 -4.85 0.54 16.31
C TYR A 138 -5.57 1.85 16.66
N GLY A 139 -6.63 2.21 15.95
CA GLY A 139 -7.22 3.54 16.03
C GLY A 139 -6.28 4.64 15.50
N ASN A 140 -5.20 4.27 14.81
CA ASN A 140 -4.19 5.19 14.30
C ASN A 140 -3.87 4.88 12.84
N VAL A 141 -4.33 5.77 11.96
CA VAL A 141 -4.14 5.72 10.50
C VAL A 141 -2.66 5.66 10.09
N TRP A 142 -1.79 6.27 10.90
CA TRP A 142 -0.37 6.46 10.59
C TRP A 142 0.53 5.40 11.21
N ALA A 143 -0.03 4.44 11.95
CA ALA A 143 0.71 3.32 12.50
C ALA A 143 1.20 2.35 11.41
N ASP A 144 1.99 1.36 11.85
CA ASP A 144 2.36 0.22 11.03
C ASP A 144 1.12 -0.52 10.50
N ASP A 145 1.20 -1.02 9.27
CA ASP A 145 0.15 -1.91 8.77
C ASP A 145 0.29 -3.30 9.41
N PRO A 146 -0.73 -3.79 10.14
CA PRO A 146 -0.67 -5.09 10.81
C PRO A 146 -0.56 -6.29 9.85
N ALA A 147 -0.89 -6.13 8.57
CA ALA A 147 -0.77 -7.19 7.57
C ALA A 147 0.63 -7.32 6.96
N CYS A 148 1.56 -6.42 7.29
CA CYS A 148 2.94 -6.50 6.79
C CYS A 148 3.66 -7.70 7.43
N TYR A 149 3.89 -8.74 6.64
CA TYR A 149 4.52 -9.99 7.10
C TYR A 149 6.04 -10.04 6.91
N LEU A 150 6.65 -9.02 6.29
CA LEU A 150 8.11 -8.99 6.12
C LEU A 150 8.79 -9.02 7.50
N THR A 151 9.96 -9.63 7.63
CA THR A 151 10.68 -9.66 8.92
C THR A 151 11.46 -8.36 9.17
N LYS A 152 12.05 -8.22 10.37
CA LYS A 152 12.92 -7.07 10.69
C LYS A 152 14.15 -7.02 9.79
N GLU A 153 14.73 -8.19 9.53
CA GLU A 153 15.88 -8.37 8.65
C GLU A 153 15.52 -7.99 7.21
N GLU A 154 14.36 -8.46 6.72
CA GLU A 154 13.90 -8.15 5.37
C GLU A 154 13.64 -6.65 5.15
N ILE A 155 13.14 -5.94 6.16
CA ILE A 155 12.94 -4.48 6.07
C ILE A 155 14.19 -3.65 6.37
N GLY A 156 15.29 -4.27 6.81
CA GLY A 156 16.52 -3.58 7.19
C GLY A 156 16.39 -2.79 8.51
N TYR A 157 15.57 -3.26 9.44
CA TYR A 157 15.21 -2.53 10.66
C TYR A 157 16.42 -2.15 11.52
N ASP A 158 17.39 -3.06 11.68
CA ASP A 158 18.58 -2.85 12.52
C ASP A 158 19.76 -2.22 11.76
N GLU A 159 19.66 -2.08 10.44
CA GLU A 159 20.70 -1.51 9.56
C GLU A 159 20.73 0.03 9.62
N GLN A 160 19.72 0.65 10.25
CA GLN A 160 19.56 2.11 10.35
C GLN A 160 20.05 2.70 11.69
N LYS A 161 20.99 2.03 12.37
CA LYS A 161 21.66 2.56 13.57
C LYS A 161 22.68 3.65 13.25
#